data_AF-A0A0D6L3X9-F1
#
_entry.id   AF-A0A0D6L3X9-F1
#
_cell.length_a   1.000
_cell.length_b   1.000
_cell.length_c   1.000
_cell.angle_alpha   90.00
_cell.angle_beta   90.00
_cell.angle_gamma   90.00
#
_symmetry.space_group_name_H-M   'P 1'
#
loop_
_entity.id
_entity.type
_entity.pdbx_description
1 polymer ?
#
loop_
_entity_poly.entity_id
_entity_poly.type
_entity_poly.pdbx_seq_one_letter_code
_entity_poly.pdbx_strand_id
1 'polypeptide(L)'
;MYTEVKELVNFLAKYLIGRLPRRPASLFTCQLANFLICRFREHKWDLNEPSKDEQHRVVRSKVNGFTDQLIISAATEMGLSSDEVLECLP
;
A
#
# COMPACT_ATOMS: atom_id res chain seq x y z
N MET A 1 2.76 7.27 -12.58
CA MET A 1 2.93 7.00 -11.13
C MET A 1 1.74 7.35 -10.25
N TYR A 2 1.33 8.63 -10.11
CA TYR A 2 0.33 9.05 -9.11
C TYR A 2 -1.07 8.44 -9.34
N THR A 3 -1.50 8.35 -10.60
CA THR A 3 -2.77 7.71 -10.95
C THR A 3 -2.73 6.21 -10.63
N GLU A 4 -1.64 5.51 -10.95
CA GLU A 4 -1.50 4.07 -10.64
C GLU A 4 -1.51 3.81 -9.12
N VAL A 5 -0.83 4.66 -8.34
CA VAL A 5 -0.88 4.57 -6.86
C VAL A 5 -2.29 4.82 -6.34
N LYS A 6 -3.00 5.81 -6.91
CA LYS A 6 -4.39 6.11 -6.54
C LYS A 6 -5.30 4.91 -6.83
N GLU A 7 -5.17 4.29 -8.00
CA GLU A 7 -5.96 3.10 -8.35
C GLU A 7 -5.66 1.92 -7.42
N LEU A 8 -4.40 1.72 -7.03
CA LEU A 8 -4.03 0.71 -6.05
C LEU A 8 -4.70 0.96 -4.69
N VAL A 9 -4.60 2.17 -4.13
CA VAL A 9 -5.22 2.41 -2.80
C VAL A 9 -6.75 2.43 -2.85
N ASN A 10 -7.34 2.82 -3.99
CA ASN A 10 -8.78 2.66 -4.23
C ASN A 10 -9.20 1.19 -4.27
N PHE A 11 -8.39 0.33 -4.88
CA PHE A 11 -8.60 -1.11 -4.86
C PHE A 11 -8.55 -1.66 -3.43
N LEU A 12 -7.52 -1.30 -2.64
CA LEU A 12 -7.39 -1.74 -1.25
C LEU A 12 -8.53 -1.21 -0.36
N ALA A 13 -8.98 0.03 -0.56
CA ALA A 13 -10.05 0.64 0.22
C ALA A 13 -11.35 -0.18 0.18
N LYS A 14 -11.64 -0.87 -0.94
CA LYS A 14 -12.83 -1.74 -1.08
C LYS A 14 -12.86 -2.89 -0.07
N TYR A 15 -11.69 -3.33 0.39
CA TYR A 15 -11.56 -4.42 1.35
C TYR A 15 -11.52 -3.93 2.81
N LEU A 16 -11.17 -2.67 3.02
CA LEU A 16 -10.99 -2.09 4.35
C LEU A 16 -12.27 -1.42 4.85
N ILE A 17 -13.00 -0.73 3.96
CA ILE A 17 -14.21 0.02 4.33
C ILE A 17 -15.31 -0.97 4.76
N GLY A 18 -15.85 -0.76 5.96
CA GLY A 18 -16.88 -1.61 6.55
C GLY A 18 -16.31 -2.75 7.39
N ARG A 19 -15.01 -3.06 7.27
CA ARG A 19 -14.29 -4.00 8.15
C ARG A 19 -13.45 -3.28 9.21
N LEU A 20 -12.91 -2.12 8.87
CA LEU A 20 -12.14 -1.26 9.78
C LEU A 20 -12.85 0.07 10.04
N PRO A 21 -12.51 0.78 11.14
CA PRO A 21 -13.00 2.13 11.38
C PRO A 21 -12.69 3.06 10.20
N ARG A 22 -13.73 3.71 9.66
CA ARG A 22 -13.67 4.45 8.39
C ARG A 22 -12.54 5.49 8.33
N ARG A 23 -12.38 6.29 9.40
CA ARG A 23 -11.38 7.36 9.44
C ARG A 23 -9.95 6.82 9.48
N PRO A 24 -9.57 5.94 10.42
CA PRO A 24 -8.27 5.25 10.40
C PRO A 24 -7.99 4.51 9.08
N ALA A 25 -8.96 3.80 8.51
CA ALA A 25 -8.79 3.10 7.23
C ALA A 25 -8.48 4.08 6.08
N SER A 26 -9.18 5.21 6.02
CA SER A 26 -8.90 6.27 5.04
C SER A 26 -7.50 6.84 5.23
N LEU A 27 -7.11 7.16 6.46
CA LEU A 27 -5.78 7.69 6.75
C LEU A 27 -4.67 6.68 6.41
N PHE A 28 -4.90 5.39 6.70
CA PHE A 28 -4.02 4.29 6.28
C PHE A 28 -3.82 4.28 4.77
N THR A 29 -4.88 4.34 3.97
CA THR A 29 -4.76 4.35 2.50
C THR A 29 -4.00 5.58 1.99
N CYS A 30 -4.18 6.75 2.62
CA CYS A 30 -3.40 7.94 2.29
C CYS A 30 -1.92 7.79 2.65
N GLN A 31 -1.62 7.26 3.83
CA GLN A 31 -0.23 7.09 4.29
C GLN A 31 0.51 6.04 3.46
N LEU A 32 -0.18 4.95 3.13
CA LEU A 32 0.30 3.94 2.21
C LEU A 32 0.66 4.54 0.84
N ALA A 33 -0.22 5.37 0.27
CA ALA A 33 0.06 6.07 -0.99
C ALA A 33 1.33 6.93 -0.90
N ASN A 34 1.51 7.68 0.19
CA ASN A 34 2.70 8.51 0.40
C ASN A 34 3.98 7.66 0.39
N PHE A 35 4.00 6.55 1.12
CA PHE A 35 5.16 5.64 1.14
C PHE A 35 5.47 5.04 -0.23
N LEU A 36 4.44 4.64 -0.98
CA LEU A 36 4.62 4.11 -2.33
C LEU A 36 5.19 5.16 -3.29
N ILE A 37 4.67 6.39 -3.24
CA ILE A 37 5.17 7.50 -4.05
C ILE A 37 6.65 7.77 -3.74
N CYS A 38 7.04 7.79 -2.46
CA CYS A 38 8.44 7.97 -2.07
C CYS A 38 9.32 6.86 -2.65
N ARG A 39 8.96 5.58 -2.44
CA ARG A 39 9.74 4.46 -2.97
C ARG A 39 9.84 4.49 -4.50
N PHE A 40 8.72 4.72 -5.18
CA PHE A 40 8.69 4.71 -6.64
C PHE A 40 9.51 5.86 -7.24
N ARG A 41 9.65 6.97 -6.50
CA ARG A 41 10.48 8.10 -6.89
C ARG A 41 11.97 7.82 -6.70
N GLU A 42 12.35 7.11 -5.63
CA GLU A 42 13.74 6.68 -5.38
C GLU A 42 14.28 5.77 -6.49
N HIS A 43 13.44 4.85 -6.98
CA HIS A 43 13.82 3.87 -8.01
C HIS A 43 13.53 4.32 -9.46
N LYS A 44 13.35 5.63 -9.70
CA LYS A 44 13.08 6.24 -11.02
C LYS A 44 11.93 5.58 -11.80
N TRP A 45 10.76 6.22 -11.78
CA TRP A 45 9.62 5.82 -12.62
C TRP A 45 9.88 6.10 -14.11
N ASP A 46 10.49 5.15 -14.82
CA ASP A 46 10.78 5.25 -16.25
C ASP A 46 9.55 4.83 -17.08
N LEU A 47 9.02 5.77 -17.87
CA LEU A 47 7.86 5.54 -18.73
C LEU A 47 8.23 4.80 -20.03
N ASN A 48 9.50 4.85 -20.44
CA ASN A 48 9.97 4.22 -21.66
C ASN A 48 10.41 2.76 -21.41
N GLU A 49 10.80 2.45 -20.17
CA GLU A 49 11.16 1.09 -19.73
C GLU A 49 10.33 0.65 -18.50
N PRO A 50 9.02 0.37 -18.65
CA PRO A 50 8.14 0.10 -17.50
C PRO A 50 8.44 -1.17 -16.69
N SER A 51 9.25 -2.09 -17.23
CA SER A 51 9.69 -3.31 -16.52
C SER A 51 10.95 -3.09 -15.70
N LYS A 52 11.70 -2.02 -15.97
CA LYS A 52 12.92 -1.68 -15.23
C LYS A 52 12.58 -1.44 -13.77
N ASP A 53 13.30 -2.08 -12.85
CA ASP A 53 13.11 -1.94 -11.40
C ASP A 53 11.71 -2.30 -10.88
N GLU A 54 10.97 -3.14 -11.62
CA GLU A 54 9.62 -3.58 -11.21
C GLU A 54 9.63 -4.26 -9.84
N GLN A 55 10.70 -4.97 -9.49
CA GLN A 55 10.86 -5.63 -8.20
C GLN A 55 10.80 -4.67 -7.00
N HIS A 56 11.15 -3.39 -7.20
CA HIS A 56 11.05 -2.33 -6.19
C HIS A 56 9.64 -1.72 -6.13
N ARG A 57 8.80 -1.98 -7.15
CA ARG A 57 7.43 -1.49 -7.24
C ARG A 57 6.38 -2.51 -6.79
N VAL A 58 6.73 -3.79 -6.75
CA VAL A 58 5.82 -4.84 -6.24
C VAL A 58 5.44 -4.53 -4.79
N VAL A 59 4.15 -4.63 -4.49
CA VAL A 59 3.60 -4.55 -3.12
C VAL A 59 3.10 -5.94 -2.72
N ARG A 60 3.69 -6.52 -1.68
CA ARG A 60 3.39 -7.87 -1.20
C ARG A 60 2.67 -7.83 0.15
N SER A 61 1.58 -8.59 0.24
CA SER A 61 0.81 -8.82 1.45
C SER A 61 0.62 -10.32 1.61
N LYS A 62 1.07 -10.90 2.74
CA LYS A 62 0.91 -12.33 3.06
C LYS A 62 1.44 -13.31 2.00
N VAL A 63 2.43 -12.92 1.20
CA VAL A 63 3.00 -13.78 0.15
C VAL A 63 4.11 -14.64 0.75
N ASN A 64 3.92 -15.96 0.86
CA ASN A 64 4.91 -16.88 1.43
C ASN A 64 5.41 -16.47 2.84
N GLY A 65 4.50 -15.96 3.68
CA GLY A 65 4.84 -15.44 5.01
C GLY A 65 5.50 -14.05 5.01
N PHE A 66 5.67 -13.42 3.84
CA PHE A 66 6.24 -12.09 3.69
C PHE A 66 5.15 -11.03 3.43
N THR A 67 5.31 -9.90 4.11
CA THR A 67 4.51 -8.69 3.95
C THR A 67 5.46 -7.50 3.89
N ASP A 68 5.23 -6.57 2.96
CA ASP A 68 6.05 -5.37 2.87
C ASP A 68 5.86 -4.49 4.12
N GLN A 69 6.99 -4.06 4.68
CA GLN A 69 7.05 -3.24 5.89
C GLN A 69 6.22 -1.94 5.79
N LEU A 70 6.09 -1.39 4.59
CA LEU A 70 5.26 -0.22 4.31
C LEU A 70 3.79 -0.38 4.74
N ILE A 71 3.23 -1.60 4.64
CA ILE A 71 1.83 -1.88 4.98
C ILE A 71 1.72 -1.86 6.50
N ILE A 72 2.66 -2.52 7.17
CA ILE A 72 2.74 -2.59 8.63
C ILE A 72 2.92 -1.17 9.20
N SER A 73 3.91 -0.43 8.71
CA SER A 73 4.19 0.94 9.17
C SER A 73 3.01 1.87 8.94
N ALA A 74 2.36 1.85 7.77
CA ALA A 74 1.20 2.69 7.52
C ALA A 74 0.01 2.35 8.43
N ALA A 75 -0.19 1.07 8.76
CA ALA A 75 -1.24 0.65 9.69
C ALA A 75 -0.95 1.14 11.11
N THR A 76 0.26 0.86 11.61
CA THR A 76 0.67 1.22 12.97
C THR A 76 0.65 2.73 13.20
N GLU A 77 1.14 3.53 12.25
CA GLU A 77 1.12 5.00 12.36
C GLU A 77 -0.29 5.57 12.46
N MET A 78 -1.27 4.90 11.85
CA MET A 78 -2.68 5.33 11.86
C MET A 78 -3.49 4.69 12.98
N GLY A 79 -2.82 4.01 13.92
CA GLY A 79 -3.45 3.37 15.08
C GLY A 79 -4.28 2.12 14.73
N LEU A 80 -3.99 1.47 13.61
CA LEU A 80 -4.60 0.20 13.22
C LEU A 80 -3.69 -0.97 13.59
N SER A 81 -4.30 -2.10 13.96
CA SER A 81 -3.59 -3.38 14.03
C SER A 81 -3.15 -3.79 12.63
N SER A 82 -1.86 -4.09 12.46
CA SER A 82 -1.35 -4.62 11.19
C SER A 82 -2.02 -5.94 10.83
N ASP A 83 -2.31 -6.78 11.82
CA ASP A 83 -2.92 -8.09 11.60
C ASP A 83 -4.36 -7.95 11.09
N GLU A 84 -5.16 -7.06 11.71
CA GLU A 84 -6.53 -6.78 11.25
C GLU A 84 -6.55 -6.19 9.83
N VAL A 85 -5.60 -5.31 9.51
CA VAL A 85 -5.45 -4.77 8.15
C VAL A 85 -5.13 -5.91 7.18
N LEU A 86 -4.17 -6.77 7.50
CA LEU A 86 -3.77 -7.89 6.64
C LEU A 86 -4.88 -8.93 6.47
N GLU A 87 -5.72 -9.17 7.46
CA GLU A 87 -6.93 -10.02 7.36
C GLU A 87 -8.00 -9.43 6.45
N CYS A 88 -8.01 -8.10 6.28
CA CYS A 88 -8.91 -7.43 5.35
C CYS A 88 -8.43 -7.56 3.90
N LEU A 89 -7.12 -7.49 3.68
CA LEU A 89 -6.55 -7.53 2.34
C LEU A 89 -6.73 -8.91 1.67
N PRO A 90 -6.94 -8.94 0.33
CA PRO A 90 -7.01 -10.18 -0.42
C PRO A 90 -5.71 -11.00 -0.33
#